data_AF-A0A0H3K8V3-F1
#
_entry.id   AF-A0A0H3K8V3-F1
#
_cell.length_a   1.000
_cell.length_b   1.000
_cell.length_c   1.000
_cell.angle_alpha   90.00
_cell.angle_beta   90.00
_cell.angle_gamma   90.00
#
_symmetry.space_group_name_H-M   'P 1'
#
loop_
_entity.id
_entity.type
_entity.pdbx_description
1 polymer ?
#
loop_
_entity_poly.entity_id
_entity_poly.type
_entity_poly.pdbx_seq_one_letter_code
_entity_poly.pdbx_strand_id
1 'polypeptide(L)'
;MDTPSLTPWLSIVGISEEGWLALTPIAQQCILQADILVGSDRHFDLLPSLPGAEQWRWGSPFSATITQILERRGQSICILASGDPMCYGVGSLLAQRLPLTELQILPAPSAFSLACSRLGWALPEVETLSLCGRDPALLNALLYPGAKILALSADRSTPATIAEQLCQQGWGSSRLTVLEHLGGPKERKISEIAEHWSQPTIASLNTVAIECHARDRDLIVPPRLTGLPDAAYHHDGQLTKREVRAITLAALAPLPGQLLWDVGAGCGSIGIEWMRSDRRCRAIAIEQHPQRLQIITQNAIALGVPNLQVVAGSAPATLSGLPQPDAIFIGGGVTAPGVLDQCWQALPMGGRLVVNAVTLESEQVVLAGQQRWGGDLIRVAVQRAEPIGRFLGWKSLAPITQWTVKKTA
;
A
#
# COMPACT_ATOMS: atom_id res chain seq x y z
N MET A 1 31.34 15.13 28.42
CA MET A 1 30.04 15.52 29.02
C MET A 1 29.15 14.31 28.83
N ASP A 2 28.99 13.54 29.89
CA ASP A 2 28.10 12.37 29.90
C ASP A 2 26.67 12.87 29.75
N THR A 3 26.05 12.60 28.60
CA THR A 3 24.59 12.68 28.48
C THR A 3 24.00 11.71 29.51
N PRO A 4 23.13 12.15 30.43
CA PRO A 4 22.47 11.21 31.33
C PRO A 4 21.80 10.14 30.48
N SER A 5 22.08 8.87 30.78
CA SER A 5 21.40 7.75 30.12
C SER A 5 19.93 7.89 30.46
N LEU A 6 19.15 8.50 29.57
CA LEU A 6 17.70 8.57 29.68
C LEU A 6 17.21 7.13 29.60
N THR A 7 16.83 6.57 30.75
CA THR A 7 16.14 5.30 30.80
C THR A 7 14.85 5.46 29.98
N PRO A 8 14.57 4.55 29.02
CA PRO A 8 13.33 4.62 28.25
C PRO A 8 12.12 4.67 29.18
N TRP A 9 11.25 5.66 28.96
CA TRP A 9 10.02 5.80 29.75
C TRP A 9 8.88 4.96 29.16
N LEU A 10 8.97 4.61 27.87
CA LEU A 10 7.95 3.86 27.16
C LEU A 10 8.49 2.50 26.70
N SER A 11 8.03 1.42 27.33
CA SER A 11 8.29 0.07 26.84
C SER A 11 7.12 -0.45 25.99
N ILE A 12 7.45 -1.21 24.95
CA ILE A 12 6.46 -1.85 24.07
C ILE A 12 6.80 -3.33 24.02
N VAL A 13 5.99 -4.12 24.71
CA VAL A 13 6.22 -5.55 24.92
C VAL A 13 5.31 -6.36 24.01
N GLY A 14 5.94 -7.15 23.15
CA GLY A 14 5.32 -8.20 22.38
C GLY A 14 4.89 -9.37 23.27
N ILE A 15 3.64 -9.81 23.12
CA ILE A 15 3.04 -10.93 23.87
C ILE A 15 2.51 -11.96 22.87
N SER A 16 2.87 -13.23 23.06
CA SER A 16 2.28 -14.37 22.34
C SER A 16 1.03 -14.88 23.07
N GLU A 17 0.25 -15.75 22.43
CA GLU A 17 -0.92 -16.39 23.09
C GLU A 17 -0.53 -17.35 24.24
N GLU A 18 0.78 -17.61 24.46
CA GLU A 18 1.29 -18.32 25.64
C GLU A 18 1.36 -17.40 26.89
N GLY A 19 1.18 -16.09 26.70
CA GLY A 19 1.04 -15.11 27.75
C GLY A 19 2.28 -14.93 28.63
N TRP A 20 2.07 -14.67 29.91
CA TRP A 20 3.10 -14.30 30.89
C TRP A 20 4.33 -15.23 30.91
N LEU A 21 4.10 -16.54 30.78
CA LEU A 21 5.16 -17.55 30.90
C LEU A 21 6.13 -17.54 29.72
N ALA A 22 5.71 -17.03 28.56
CA ALA A 22 6.56 -16.92 27.37
C ALA A 22 7.33 -15.60 27.31
N LEU A 23 7.07 -14.67 28.22
CA LEU A 23 7.78 -13.40 28.27
C LEU A 23 9.21 -13.59 28.78
N THR A 24 10.14 -12.84 28.19
CA THR A 24 11.51 -12.77 28.69
C THR A 24 11.53 -12.08 30.07
N PRO A 25 12.56 -12.33 30.91
CA PRO A 25 12.68 -11.66 32.20
C PRO A 25 12.65 -10.12 32.10
N ILE A 26 13.25 -9.56 31.04
CA ILE A 26 13.25 -8.11 30.79
C ILE A 26 11.83 -7.62 30.46
N ALA A 27 11.08 -8.34 29.63
CA ALA A 27 9.70 -8.00 29.32
C ALA A 27 8.78 -8.07 30.55
N GLN A 28 8.94 -9.10 31.38
CA GLN A 28 8.23 -9.22 32.66
C GLN A 28 8.56 -8.04 33.59
N GLN A 29 9.84 -7.65 33.66
CA GLN A 29 10.26 -6.51 34.46
C GLN A 29 9.63 -5.20 33.98
N CYS A 30 9.61 -4.92 32.67
CA CYS A 30 8.95 -3.74 32.12
C CYS A 30 7.47 -3.68 32.50
N ILE A 31 6.76 -4.82 32.46
CA ILE A 31 5.35 -4.89 32.85
C ILE A 31 5.15 -4.65 34.35
N LEU A 32 5.99 -5.24 35.20
CA LEU A 32 5.89 -5.12 36.66
C LEU A 32 6.24 -3.73 37.19
N GLN A 33 7.14 -3.01 36.49
CA GLN A 33 7.63 -1.69 36.89
C GLN A 33 6.88 -0.52 36.25
N ALA A 34 5.95 -0.78 35.34
CA ALA A 34 5.17 0.27 34.71
C ALA A 34 4.13 0.85 35.67
N ASP A 35 4.04 2.18 35.71
CA ASP A 35 2.96 2.89 36.40
C ASP A 35 1.64 2.71 35.63
N ILE A 36 1.74 2.66 34.30
CA ILE A 36 0.60 2.52 33.38
C ILE A 36 0.84 1.37 32.41
N LEU A 37 -0.12 0.43 32.35
CA LEU A 37 -0.18 -0.63 31.35
C LEU A 37 -1.23 -0.31 30.30
N VAL A 38 -0.88 -0.39 29.03
CA VAL A 38 -1.81 -0.14 27.91
C VAL A 38 -1.97 -1.42 27.09
N GLY A 39 -3.20 -1.86 26.86
CA GLY A 39 -3.47 -3.06 26.06
C GLY A 39 -4.94 -3.26 25.75
N SER A 40 -5.27 -4.31 24.98
CA SER A 40 -6.65 -4.80 24.86
C SER A 40 -6.99 -5.73 26.03
N ASP A 41 -8.27 -5.98 26.29
CA ASP A 41 -8.70 -6.94 27.32
C ASP A 41 -8.04 -8.32 27.14
N ARG A 42 -7.92 -8.80 25.90
CA ARG A 42 -7.18 -10.04 25.59
C ARG A 42 -5.72 -10.03 26.06
N HIS A 43 -5.03 -8.89 26.02
CA HIS A 43 -3.66 -8.81 26.51
C HIS A 43 -3.62 -8.93 28.04
N PHE A 44 -4.56 -8.30 28.73
CA PHE A 44 -4.66 -8.38 30.19
C PHE A 44 -5.05 -9.78 30.66
N ASP A 45 -5.89 -10.50 29.92
CA ASP A 45 -6.26 -11.90 30.19
C ASP A 45 -5.06 -12.87 30.12
N LEU A 46 -3.98 -12.49 29.42
CA LEU A 46 -2.75 -13.27 29.27
C LEU A 46 -1.71 -13.00 30.37
N LEU A 47 -1.98 -12.04 31.26
CA LEU A 47 -1.09 -11.63 32.35
C LEU A 47 -1.64 -12.14 33.70
N PRO A 48 -0.78 -12.32 34.72
CA PRO A 48 -1.23 -12.50 36.09
C PRO A 48 -1.93 -11.22 36.59
N SER A 49 -2.55 -11.29 37.77
CA SER A 49 -3.06 -10.08 38.44
C SER A 49 -1.90 -9.14 38.77
N LEU A 50 -2.03 -7.86 38.38
CA LEU A 50 -1.02 -6.81 38.55
C LEU A 50 -1.63 -5.63 39.33
N PRO A 51 -1.76 -5.72 40.68
CA PRO A 51 -2.54 -4.77 41.48
C PRO A 51 -1.91 -3.37 41.67
N GLY A 52 -0.79 -3.07 41.01
CA GLY A 52 -0.03 -1.81 41.20
C GLY A 52 -0.05 -0.83 40.02
N ALA A 53 -0.47 -1.26 38.83
CA ALA A 53 -0.42 -0.44 37.62
C ALA A 53 -1.82 0.02 37.18
N GLU A 54 -1.93 1.28 36.74
CA GLU A 54 -3.14 1.76 36.08
C GLU A 54 -3.29 1.07 34.72
N GLN A 55 -4.47 0.53 34.40
CA GLN A 55 -4.69 -0.23 33.17
C GLN A 55 -5.55 0.54 32.16
N TRP A 56 -4.95 0.96 31.05
CA TRP A 56 -5.63 1.64 29.96
C TRP A 56 -5.98 0.68 28.84
N ARG A 57 -7.22 0.80 28.35
CA ARG A 57 -7.67 0.09 27.15
C ARG A 57 -7.48 0.99 25.93
N TRP A 58 -7.27 0.37 24.77
CA TRP A 58 -7.28 1.10 23.50
C TRP A 58 -8.64 1.76 23.26
N GLY A 59 -8.64 3.07 23.08
CA GLY A 59 -9.82 3.85 22.74
C GLY A 59 -10.20 3.74 21.26
N SER A 60 -11.41 4.18 20.94
CA SER A 60 -11.89 4.38 19.57
C SER A 60 -12.18 5.88 19.38
N PRO A 61 -11.46 6.60 18.51
CA PRO A 61 -10.41 6.10 17.61
C PRO A 61 -9.10 5.77 18.35
N PHE A 62 -8.34 4.82 17.81
CA PHE A 62 -7.03 4.40 18.35
C PHE A 62 -6.06 5.57 18.57
N SER A 63 -6.11 6.60 17.72
CA SER A 63 -5.27 7.79 17.83
C SER A 63 -5.48 8.56 19.13
N ALA A 64 -6.66 8.50 19.75
CA ALA A 64 -6.93 9.20 21.01
C ALA A 64 -6.04 8.67 22.14
N THR A 65 -5.92 7.34 22.27
CA THR A 65 -5.03 6.73 23.29
C THR A 65 -3.56 7.01 23.00
N ILE A 66 -3.16 7.04 21.72
CA ILE A 66 -1.79 7.42 21.37
C ILE A 66 -1.48 8.85 21.82
N THR A 67 -2.40 9.80 21.61
CA THR A 67 -2.22 11.17 22.11
C THR A 67 -2.10 11.20 23.64
N GLN A 68 -2.97 10.49 24.36
CA GLN A 68 -2.91 10.40 25.83
C GLN A 68 -1.58 9.82 26.33
N ILE A 69 -1.04 8.80 25.67
CA ILE A 69 0.28 8.23 26.01
C ILE A 69 1.39 9.29 25.85
N LEU A 70 1.36 10.04 24.75
CA LEU A 70 2.35 11.08 24.46
C LEU A 70 2.28 12.25 25.46
N GLU A 71 1.09 12.57 25.97
CA GLU A 71 0.89 13.59 27.03
C GLU A 71 1.48 13.17 28.38
N ARG A 72 1.74 11.87 28.59
CA ARG A 72 2.35 11.32 29.80
C ARG A 72 3.85 11.04 29.66
N ARG A 73 4.50 11.58 28.62
CA ARG A 73 5.94 11.41 28.36
C ARG A 73 6.77 11.64 29.63
N GLY A 74 7.61 10.66 29.97
CA GLY A 74 8.45 10.65 31.18
C GLY A 74 7.88 9.84 32.35
N GLN A 75 6.61 9.44 32.32
CA GLN A 75 6.06 8.43 33.25
C GLN A 75 6.38 7.02 32.75
N SER A 76 6.47 6.02 33.63
CA SER A 76 6.77 4.66 33.20
C SER A 76 5.53 4.01 32.59
N ILE A 77 5.51 3.84 31.27
CA ILE A 77 4.39 3.25 30.54
C ILE A 77 4.85 1.99 29.82
N CYS A 78 4.10 0.90 29.97
CA CYS A 78 4.31 -0.33 29.21
C CYS A 78 3.09 -0.65 28.33
N ILE A 79 3.31 -0.66 27.02
CA ILE A 79 2.32 -1.04 26.03
C ILE A 79 2.44 -2.54 25.72
N LEU A 80 1.34 -3.26 25.82
CA LEU A 80 1.20 -4.64 25.43
C LEU A 80 0.75 -4.71 23.97
N ALA A 81 1.55 -5.38 23.14
CA ALA A 81 1.29 -5.60 21.72
C ALA A 81 1.28 -7.10 21.41
N SER A 82 0.47 -7.53 20.44
CA SER A 82 0.47 -8.94 20.01
C SER A 82 1.67 -9.23 19.11
N GLY A 83 2.42 -10.29 19.42
CA GLY A 83 3.57 -10.72 18.62
C GLY A 83 4.67 -9.66 18.57
N ASP A 84 5.12 -9.29 17.37
CA ASP A 84 6.17 -8.30 17.17
C ASP A 84 5.57 -6.87 17.07
N PRO A 85 5.87 -5.94 18.00
CA PRO A 85 5.39 -4.57 17.94
C PRO A 85 5.76 -3.80 16.66
N MET A 86 6.80 -4.22 15.95
CA MET A 86 7.29 -3.61 14.71
C MET A 86 6.66 -4.22 13.45
N CYS A 87 5.93 -5.34 13.58
CA CYS A 87 5.28 -6.03 12.47
C CYS A 87 3.82 -5.58 12.34
N TYR A 88 3.57 -4.50 11.59
CA TYR A 88 2.24 -3.87 11.46
C TYR A 88 1.61 -3.44 12.81
N GLY A 89 2.42 -3.35 13.88
CA GLY A 89 2.00 -3.04 15.23
C GLY A 89 2.24 -1.60 15.67
N VAL A 90 1.83 -1.31 16.90
CA VAL A 90 1.91 0.03 17.54
C VAL A 90 3.34 0.55 17.71
N GLY A 91 4.34 -0.34 17.80
CA GLY A 91 5.74 0.04 17.93
C GLY A 91 6.21 0.87 16.74
N SER A 92 5.85 0.46 15.51
CA SER A 92 6.19 1.18 14.29
C SER A 92 5.59 2.60 14.23
N LEU A 93 4.38 2.78 14.77
CA LEU A 93 3.70 4.08 14.83
C LEU A 93 4.39 5.02 15.83
N LEU A 94 4.73 4.52 17.02
CA LEU A 94 5.36 5.32 18.06
C LEU A 94 6.81 5.68 17.73
N ALA A 95 7.54 4.78 17.09
CA ALA A 95 8.91 5.04 16.61
C ALA A 95 8.98 6.16 15.56
N GLN A 96 7.87 6.51 14.90
CA GLN A 96 7.80 7.68 13.99
C GLN A 96 7.59 9.00 14.74
N ARG A 97 7.15 8.96 16.01
CA ARG A 97 6.79 10.14 16.81
C ARG A 97 7.75 10.42 17.96
N LEU A 98 8.52 9.42 18.38
CA LEU A 98 9.43 9.48 19.52
C LEU A 98 10.83 9.04 19.09
N PRO A 99 11.90 9.63 19.67
CA PRO A 99 13.26 9.16 19.44
C PRO A 99 13.43 7.75 20.04
N LEU A 100 14.24 6.91 19.38
CA LEU A 100 14.50 5.54 19.86
C LEU A 100 15.12 5.48 21.26
N THR A 101 15.80 6.56 21.70
CA THR A 101 16.35 6.66 23.05
C THR A 101 15.29 6.68 24.16
N GLU A 102 14.03 6.93 23.81
CA GLU A 102 12.90 6.94 24.76
C GLU A 102 12.06 5.67 24.71
N LEU A 103 12.35 4.78 23.75
CA LEU A 103 11.58 3.57 23.49
C LEU A 103 12.38 2.33 23.88
N GLN A 104 11.73 1.40 24.57
CA GLN A 104 12.23 0.04 24.73
C GLN A 104 11.28 -0.94 24.06
N ILE A 105 11.67 -1.48 22.90
CA ILE A 105 10.82 -2.37 22.11
C ILE A 105 11.30 -3.81 22.29
N LEU A 106 10.45 -4.67 22.84
CA LEU A 106 10.74 -6.06 23.15
C LEU A 106 9.84 -6.97 22.31
N PRO A 107 10.33 -7.54 21.19
CA PRO A 107 9.49 -8.32 20.29
C PRO A 107 9.20 -9.73 20.83
N ALA A 108 8.03 -10.27 20.49
CA ALA A 108 7.74 -11.69 20.48
C ALA A 108 7.62 -12.19 19.02
N PRO A 109 7.65 -13.51 18.75
CA PRO A 109 7.45 -14.02 17.40
C PRO A 109 6.18 -13.44 16.74
N SER A 110 6.32 -12.89 15.54
CA SER A 110 5.20 -12.33 14.79
C SER A 110 4.26 -13.44 14.29
N ALA A 111 3.01 -13.08 14.00
CA ALA A 111 2.06 -14.01 13.38
C ALA A 111 2.57 -14.58 12.05
N PHE A 112 3.36 -13.82 11.28
CA PHE A 112 3.99 -14.34 10.07
C PHE A 112 5.06 -15.37 10.35
N SER A 113 5.95 -15.12 11.32
CA SER A 113 6.98 -16.09 11.71
C SER A 113 6.35 -17.39 12.23
N LEU A 114 5.30 -17.29 13.04
CA LEU A 114 4.54 -18.44 13.53
C LEU A 114 3.85 -19.19 12.39
N ALA A 115 3.16 -18.48 11.48
CA ALA A 115 2.50 -19.09 10.34
C ALA A 115 3.50 -19.80 9.42
N CYS A 116 4.62 -19.17 9.07
CA CYS A 116 5.71 -19.77 8.30
C CYS A 116 6.22 -21.06 8.97
N SER A 117 6.40 -21.07 10.28
CA SER A 117 6.80 -22.26 11.04
C SER A 117 5.78 -23.40 10.93
N ARG A 118 4.47 -23.11 10.94
CA ARG A 118 3.41 -24.13 10.80
C ARG A 118 3.21 -24.64 9.38
N LEU A 119 3.54 -23.82 8.40
CA LEU A 119 3.34 -24.12 6.98
C LEU A 119 4.61 -24.63 6.28
N GLY A 120 5.77 -24.51 6.92
CA GLY A 120 7.06 -24.82 6.30
C GLY A 120 7.43 -23.83 5.19
N TRP A 121 7.03 -22.55 5.32
CA TRP A 121 7.33 -21.51 4.33
C TRP A 121 8.53 -20.68 4.76
N ALA A 122 9.40 -20.35 3.80
CA ALA A 122 10.49 -19.40 4.04
C ALA A 122 9.94 -17.97 4.04
N LEU A 123 9.98 -17.28 5.19
CA LEU A 123 9.44 -15.92 5.32
C LEU A 123 9.95 -14.93 4.26
N PRO A 124 11.23 -14.94 3.83
CA PRO A 124 11.71 -14.05 2.76
C PRO A 124 11.06 -14.27 1.38
N GLU A 125 10.46 -15.44 1.14
CA GLU A 125 9.79 -15.79 -0.13
C GLU A 125 8.26 -15.58 -0.08
N VAL A 126 7.75 -15.07 1.05
CA VAL A 126 6.32 -14.90 1.30
C VAL A 126 5.93 -13.44 1.18
N GLU A 127 4.88 -13.17 0.42
CA GLU A 127 4.25 -11.86 0.39
C GLU A 127 3.46 -11.64 1.68
N THR A 128 3.71 -10.52 2.35
CA THR A 128 3.08 -10.21 3.64
C THR A 128 2.28 -8.92 3.55
N LEU A 129 1.04 -8.98 4.02
CA LEU A 129 0.16 -7.82 4.16
C LEU A 129 -0.67 -7.89 5.44
N SER A 130 -1.30 -6.77 5.78
CA SER A 130 -2.25 -6.70 6.88
C SER A 130 -3.52 -6.02 6.40
N LEU A 131 -4.65 -6.70 6.59
CA LEU A 131 -5.99 -6.21 6.26
C LEU A 131 -6.68 -5.56 7.47
N CYS A 132 -5.98 -5.44 8.59
CA CYS A 132 -6.46 -4.72 9.77
C CYS A 132 -6.60 -3.22 9.44
N GLY A 133 -7.83 -2.75 9.23
CA GLY A 133 -8.10 -1.36 8.85
C GLY A 133 -7.62 -0.98 7.45
N ARG A 134 -7.40 -1.96 6.57
CA ARG A 134 -6.98 -1.73 5.18
C ARG A 134 -7.89 -2.47 4.21
N ASP A 135 -8.02 -1.93 3.01
CA ASP A 135 -8.89 -2.47 1.97
C ASP A 135 -8.37 -3.85 1.46
N PRO A 136 -9.21 -4.90 1.44
CA PRO A 136 -8.89 -6.22 0.89
C PRO A 136 -8.37 -6.22 -0.55
N ALA A 137 -8.73 -5.21 -1.35
CA ALA A 137 -8.29 -5.08 -2.73
C ALA A 137 -6.76 -5.01 -2.88
N LEU A 138 -6.03 -4.63 -1.82
CA LEU A 138 -4.55 -4.72 -1.78
C LEU A 138 -4.03 -6.11 -2.16
N LEU A 139 -4.81 -7.17 -1.90
CA LEU A 139 -4.48 -8.53 -2.28
C LEU A 139 -4.24 -8.66 -3.79
N ASN A 140 -4.99 -7.93 -4.63
CA ASN A 140 -4.96 -8.06 -6.09
C ASN A 140 -3.58 -7.72 -6.70
N ALA A 141 -2.76 -6.92 -6.03
CA ALA A 141 -1.40 -6.60 -6.48
C ALA A 141 -0.38 -7.71 -6.17
N LEU A 142 -0.76 -8.67 -5.33
CA LEU A 142 0.10 -9.76 -4.84
C LEU A 142 -0.23 -11.12 -5.48
N LEU A 143 -1.28 -11.19 -6.31
CA LEU A 143 -1.72 -12.43 -6.96
C LEU A 143 -0.85 -12.75 -8.18
N TYR A 144 -0.15 -13.87 -8.12
CA TYR A 144 0.55 -14.49 -9.24
C TYR A 144 0.64 -16.02 -9.02
N PRO A 145 0.88 -16.82 -10.08
CA PRO A 145 0.87 -18.27 -9.96
C PRO A 145 1.96 -18.74 -8.98
N GLY A 146 1.57 -19.53 -7.97
CA GLY A 146 2.48 -20.04 -6.94
C GLY A 146 2.85 -19.03 -5.86
N ALA A 147 2.27 -17.82 -5.85
CA ALA A 147 2.45 -16.88 -4.76
C ALA A 147 2.03 -17.50 -3.42
N LYS A 148 2.86 -17.29 -2.40
CA LYS A 148 2.54 -17.59 -1.00
C LYS A 148 2.32 -16.27 -0.30
N ILE A 149 1.12 -16.07 0.24
CA ILE A 149 0.72 -14.81 0.86
C ILE A 149 0.29 -15.07 2.29
N LEU A 150 0.76 -14.25 3.23
CA LEU A 150 0.25 -14.20 4.60
C LEU A 150 -0.42 -12.85 4.85
N ALA A 151 -1.70 -12.89 5.22
CA ALA A 151 -2.52 -11.73 5.54
C ALA A 151 -2.91 -11.73 7.02
N LEU A 152 -2.58 -10.66 7.74
CA LEU A 152 -3.14 -10.43 9.08
C LEU A 152 -4.61 -10.03 8.94
N SER A 153 -5.49 -10.70 9.69
CA SER A 153 -6.93 -10.49 9.63
C SER A 153 -7.38 -9.32 10.51
N ALA A 154 -8.39 -8.59 10.06
CA ALA A 154 -9.08 -7.63 10.90
C ALA A 154 -9.92 -8.34 11.97
N ASP A 155 -10.61 -9.42 11.56
CA ASP A 155 -11.50 -10.20 12.42
C ASP A 155 -11.84 -11.58 11.78
N ARG A 156 -12.91 -12.20 12.29
CA ARG A 156 -13.45 -13.49 11.83
C ARG A 156 -14.03 -13.46 10.41
N SER A 157 -14.41 -12.30 9.89
CA SER A 157 -14.98 -12.14 8.55
C SER A 157 -13.92 -12.09 7.45
N THR A 158 -12.68 -11.69 7.81
CA THR A 158 -11.60 -11.48 6.84
C THR A 158 -11.32 -12.68 5.93
N PRO A 159 -11.29 -13.95 6.41
CA PRO A 159 -11.09 -15.09 5.51
C PRO A 159 -12.16 -15.24 4.44
N ALA A 160 -13.43 -14.97 4.77
CA ALA A 160 -14.53 -15.02 3.80
C ALA A 160 -14.40 -13.91 2.75
N THR A 161 -14.03 -12.70 3.18
CA THR A 161 -13.74 -11.58 2.26
C THR A 161 -12.57 -11.89 1.33
N ILE A 162 -11.51 -12.51 1.84
CA ILE A 162 -10.38 -12.97 1.00
C ILE A 162 -10.84 -14.02 -0.01
N ALA A 163 -11.64 -15.00 0.42
CA ALA A 163 -12.16 -16.04 -0.46
C ALA A 163 -13.00 -15.46 -1.60
N GLU A 164 -13.91 -14.53 -1.28
CA GLU A 164 -14.73 -13.83 -2.25
C GLU A 164 -13.87 -13.03 -3.24
N GLN A 165 -12.90 -12.25 -2.73
CA GLN A 165 -11.97 -11.47 -3.55
C GLN A 165 -11.20 -12.37 -4.53
N LEU A 166 -10.67 -13.50 -4.06
CA LEU A 166 -9.97 -14.48 -4.91
C LEU A 166 -10.88 -15.02 -6.00
N CYS A 167 -12.11 -15.40 -5.67
CA CYS A 167 -13.09 -15.86 -6.65
C CYS A 167 -13.40 -14.81 -7.72
N GLN A 168 -13.65 -13.56 -7.30
CA GLN A 168 -13.94 -12.45 -8.22
C GLN A 168 -12.79 -12.15 -9.18
N GLN A 169 -11.53 -12.38 -8.75
CA GLN A 169 -10.33 -12.15 -9.56
C GLN A 169 -9.87 -13.40 -10.35
N GLY A 170 -10.64 -14.50 -10.35
CA GLY A 170 -10.30 -15.73 -11.08
C GLY A 170 -9.32 -16.67 -10.35
N TRP A 171 -9.06 -16.42 -9.07
CA TRP A 171 -8.16 -17.19 -8.21
C TRP A 171 -8.89 -18.12 -7.23
N GLY A 172 -10.17 -18.45 -7.50
CA GLY A 172 -11.01 -19.27 -6.63
C GLY A 172 -10.46 -20.67 -6.31
N SER A 173 -9.59 -21.23 -7.16
CA SER A 173 -8.92 -22.51 -6.89
C SER A 173 -7.75 -22.42 -5.89
N SER A 174 -7.43 -21.21 -5.40
CA SER A 174 -6.37 -21.01 -4.41
C SER A 174 -6.72 -21.66 -3.08
N ARG A 175 -5.70 -22.16 -2.38
CA ARG A 175 -5.88 -22.75 -1.05
C ARG A 175 -5.81 -21.66 0.00
N LEU A 176 -6.82 -21.60 0.86
CA LEU A 176 -6.85 -20.75 2.04
C LEU A 176 -6.61 -21.61 3.27
N THR A 177 -5.65 -21.21 4.08
CA THR A 177 -5.40 -21.80 5.39
C THR A 177 -5.51 -20.72 6.46
N VAL A 178 -6.56 -20.81 7.28
CA VAL A 178 -6.76 -19.93 8.43
C VAL A 178 -6.08 -20.54 9.64
N LEU A 179 -5.24 -19.74 10.28
CA LEU A 179 -4.45 -20.09 11.46
C LEU A 179 -4.96 -19.25 12.63
N GLU A 180 -5.74 -19.87 13.50
CA GLU A 180 -6.37 -19.27 14.67
C GLU A 180 -5.46 -19.39 15.88
N HIS A 181 -5.41 -18.36 16.74
CA HIS A 181 -4.71 -18.41 18.04
C HIS A 181 -3.28 -18.96 17.98
N LEU A 182 -2.51 -18.60 16.94
CA LEU A 182 -1.16 -19.11 16.71
C LEU A 182 -0.27 -18.97 17.95
N GLY A 183 0.40 -20.07 18.30
CA GLY A 183 1.26 -20.20 19.49
C GLY A 183 0.50 -20.49 20.79
N GLY A 184 -0.83 -20.38 20.82
CA GLY A 184 -1.62 -20.52 22.03
C GLY A 184 -2.22 -21.91 22.26
N PRO A 185 -2.81 -22.15 23.44
CA PRO A 185 -3.50 -23.41 23.75
C PRO A 185 -4.76 -23.65 22.90
N LYS A 186 -5.28 -22.60 22.25
CA LYS A 186 -6.44 -22.65 21.33
C LYS A 186 -6.02 -22.69 19.86
N GLU A 187 -4.73 -22.90 19.56
CA GLU A 187 -4.22 -22.91 18.19
C GLU A 187 -5.01 -23.91 17.33
N ARG A 188 -5.53 -23.42 16.21
CA ARG A 188 -6.31 -24.24 15.27
C ARG A 188 -5.97 -23.86 13.83
N LYS A 189 -5.91 -24.87 12.96
CA LYS A 189 -5.67 -24.71 11.52
C LYS A 189 -6.87 -25.23 10.74
N ILE A 190 -7.39 -24.41 9.84
CA ILE A 190 -8.51 -24.73 8.95
C ILE A 190 -8.04 -24.48 7.53
N SER A 191 -8.17 -25.46 6.64
CA SER A 191 -7.69 -25.34 5.25
C SER A 191 -8.79 -25.77 4.28
N GLU A 192 -9.08 -24.92 3.30
CA GLU A 192 -10.10 -25.14 2.27
C GLU A 192 -9.71 -24.41 0.97
N ILE A 193 -10.39 -24.72 -0.13
CA ILE A 193 -10.24 -23.98 -1.39
C ILE A 193 -11.15 -22.75 -1.35
N ALA A 194 -10.69 -21.61 -1.87
CA ALA A 194 -11.42 -20.33 -1.78
C ALA A 194 -12.85 -20.41 -2.36
N GLU A 195 -13.05 -21.07 -3.51
CA GLU A 195 -14.39 -21.22 -4.12
C GLU A 195 -15.35 -22.12 -3.34
N HIS A 196 -14.82 -22.93 -2.41
CA HIS A 196 -15.62 -23.79 -1.53
C HIS A 196 -15.73 -23.24 -0.10
N TRP A 197 -15.13 -22.07 0.17
CA TRP A 197 -15.04 -21.52 1.51
C TRP A 197 -16.41 -21.35 2.14
N SER A 198 -16.72 -22.21 3.12
CA SER A 198 -18.05 -22.29 3.73
C SER A 198 -17.99 -22.35 5.26
N GLN A 199 -16.83 -22.02 5.84
CA GLN A 199 -16.57 -22.15 7.26
C GLN A 199 -17.40 -21.17 8.11
N PRO A 200 -18.32 -21.65 8.96
CA PRO A 200 -19.23 -20.77 9.70
C PRO A 200 -18.62 -20.20 10.98
N THR A 201 -17.57 -20.82 11.52
CA THR A 201 -17.01 -20.47 12.83
C THR A 201 -15.50 -20.27 12.74
N ILE A 202 -15.11 -19.00 12.64
CA ILE A 202 -13.71 -18.55 12.68
C ILE A 202 -13.49 -17.67 13.91
N ALA A 203 -12.37 -17.87 14.60
CA ALA A 203 -11.93 -17.03 15.70
C ALA A 203 -11.53 -15.63 15.19
N SER A 204 -11.86 -14.57 15.94
CA SER A 204 -11.47 -13.20 15.57
C SER A 204 -9.95 -13.02 15.48
N LEU A 205 -9.19 -13.74 16.31
CA LEU A 205 -7.73 -13.73 16.25
C LEU A 205 -7.25 -14.83 15.30
N ASN A 206 -7.07 -14.46 14.04
CA ASN A 206 -6.60 -15.37 13.00
C ASN A 206 -5.63 -14.69 12.02
N THR A 207 -4.87 -15.50 11.31
CA THR A 207 -4.02 -15.11 10.17
C THR A 207 -4.37 -16.01 8.99
N VAL A 208 -4.48 -15.44 7.79
CA VAL A 208 -4.82 -16.20 6.59
C VAL A 208 -3.58 -16.41 5.75
N ALA A 209 -3.32 -17.67 5.41
CA ALA A 209 -2.32 -18.07 4.45
C ALA A 209 -2.98 -18.46 3.13
N ILE A 210 -2.41 -17.98 2.03
CA ILE A 210 -2.94 -18.18 0.68
C ILE A 210 -1.85 -18.82 -0.17
N GLU A 211 -2.16 -19.96 -0.76
CA GLU A 211 -1.38 -20.54 -1.85
C GLU A 211 -2.11 -20.29 -3.17
N CYS A 212 -1.59 -19.36 -3.96
CA CYS A 212 -2.25 -18.90 -5.17
C CYS A 212 -2.17 -19.94 -6.29
N HIS A 213 -3.33 -20.43 -6.69
CA HIS A 213 -3.49 -21.33 -7.82
C HIS A 213 -4.44 -20.69 -8.83
N ALA A 214 -3.95 -20.43 -10.04
CA ALA A 214 -4.79 -20.02 -11.16
C ALA A 214 -5.51 -21.25 -11.74
N ARG A 215 -6.84 -21.21 -11.79
CA ARG A 215 -7.65 -22.27 -12.39
C ARG A 215 -7.57 -22.22 -13.91
N ASP A 216 -7.66 -21.00 -14.42
CA ASP A 216 -7.71 -20.71 -15.84
C ASP A 216 -6.30 -20.41 -16.36
N ARG A 217 -5.88 -21.15 -17.40
CA ARG A 217 -4.60 -20.92 -18.07
C ARG A 217 -4.59 -19.61 -18.85
N ASP A 218 -5.77 -19.11 -19.19
CA ASP A 218 -5.97 -17.86 -19.92
C ASP A 218 -6.15 -16.67 -18.97
N LEU A 219 -6.09 -16.89 -17.64
CA LEU A 219 -6.11 -15.80 -16.66
C LEU A 219 -4.92 -14.87 -16.91
N ILE A 220 -5.22 -13.64 -17.33
CA ILE A 220 -4.20 -12.61 -17.53
C ILE A 220 -3.75 -12.11 -16.15
N VAL A 221 -2.62 -12.63 -15.69
CA VAL A 221 -1.97 -12.16 -14.47
C VAL A 221 -1.32 -10.81 -14.75
N PRO A 222 -1.76 -9.70 -14.13
CA PRO A 222 -1.18 -8.40 -14.40
C PRO A 222 0.25 -8.37 -13.84
N PRO A 223 1.30 -8.20 -14.67
CA PRO A 223 2.68 -8.15 -14.17
C PRO A 223 2.87 -6.98 -13.19
N ARG A 224 3.96 -7.05 -12.41
CA ARG A 224 4.44 -5.91 -11.63
C ARG A 224 5.23 -4.91 -12.47
N LEU A 225 5.74 -5.36 -13.62
CA LEU A 225 6.33 -4.47 -14.61
C LEU A 225 5.24 -3.64 -15.29
N THR A 226 5.63 -2.44 -15.69
CA THR A 226 4.74 -1.47 -16.33
C THR A 226 4.31 -1.89 -17.74
N GLY A 227 3.25 -1.27 -18.26
CA GLY A 227 2.67 -1.56 -19.56
C GLY A 227 1.64 -2.68 -19.50
N LEU A 228 0.68 -2.59 -18.58
CA LEU A 228 -0.46 -3.51 -18.55
C LEU A 228 -1.28 -3.37 -19.86
N PRO A 229 -1.86 -4.46 -20.40
CA PRO A 229 -2.75 -4.39 -21.56
C PRO A 229 -3.85 -3.33 -21.40
N ASP A 230 -4.23 -2.67 -22.48
CA ASP A 230 -5.28 -1.62 -22.43
C ASP A 230 -6.61 -2.17 -21.88
N ALA A 231 -6.91 -3.45 -22.15
CA ALA A 231 -8.09 -4.16 -21.64
C ALA A 231 -8.09 -4.43 -20.13
N ALA A 232 -6.98 -4.18 -19.43
CA ALA A 232 -6.94 -4.28 -17.96
C ALA A 232 -7.63 -3.09 -17.27
N TYR A 233 -8.07 -2.08 -18.04
CA TYR A 233 -8.70 -0.87 -17.52
C TYR A 233 -10.10 -0.71 -18.11
N HIS A 234 -11.04 -0.30 -17.27
CA HIS A 234 -12.24 0.36 -17.75
C HIS A 234 -11.85 1.75 -18.25
N HIS A 235 -12.31 2.14 -19.43
CA HIS A 235 -12.03 3.46 -20.01
C HIS A 235 -13.09 3.84 -21.06
N ASP A 236 -13.27 5.14 -21.29
CA ASP A 236 -14.21 5.74 -22.26
C ASP A 236 -13.58 5.98 -23.65
N GLY A 237 -12.52 5.24 -23.95
CA GLY A 237 -11.62 5.48 -25.09
C GLY A 237 -10.42 6.39 -24.77
N GLN A 238 -10.46 7.18 -23.70
CA GLN A 238 -9.32 8.00 -23.26
C GLN A 238 -8.44 7.21 -22.27
N LEU A 239 -7.32 6.71 -22.79
CA LEU A 239 -6.33 5.93 -22.07
C LEU A 239 -4.96 6.14 -22.72
N THR A 240 -3.93 6.35 -21.90
CA THR A 240 -2.54 6.25 -22.35
C THR A 240 -2.26 4.81 -22.79
N LYS A 241 -2.11 4.60 -24.10
CA LYS A 241 -1.93 3.26 -24.69
C LYS A 241 -0.69 2.57 -24.13
N ARG A 242 -0.78 1.25 -23.98
CA ARG A 242 0.21 0.38 -23.34
C ARG A 242 1.68 0.76 -23.58
N GLU A 243 2.08 0.94 -24.83
CA GLU A 243 3.47 1.21 -25.22
C GLU A 243 3.92 2.59 -24.72
N VAL A 244 3.08 3.61 -24.93
CA VAL A 244 3.33 4.98 -24.43
C VAL A 244 3.33 5.00 -22.91
N ARG A 245 2.43 4.26 -22.26
CA ARG A 245 2.36 4.13 -20.80
C ARG A 245 3.62 3.49 -20.21
N ALA A 246 4.14 2.44 -20.83
CA ALA A 246 5.40 1.82 -20.44
C ALA A 246 6.59 2.81 -20.53
N ILE A 247 6.72 3.53 -21.65
CA ILE A 247 7.76 4.55 -21.84
C ILE A 247 7.61 5.69 -20.81
N THR A 248 6.37 6.14 -20.57
CA THR A 248 6.06 7.19 -19.60
C THR A 248 6.48 6.80 -18.18
N LEU A 249 6.17 5.57 -17.76
CA LEU A 249 6.56 5.11 -16.42
C LEU A 249 8.07 4.87 -16.30
N ALA A 250 8.73 4.44 -17.38
CA ALA A 250 10.18 4.37 -17.42
C ALA A 250 10.83 5.76 -17.25
N ALA A 251 10.26 6.80 -17.87
CA ALA A 251 10.70 8.18 -17.69
C ALA A 251 10.40 8.73 -16.28
N LEU A 252 9.24 8.39 -15.71
CA LEU A 252 8.86 8.77 -14.34
C LEU A 252 9.74 8.10 -13.29
N ALA A 253 10.22 6.88 -13.56
CA ALA A 253 11.16 6.11 -12.73
C ALA A 253 10.76 6.10 -11.23
N PRO A 254 9.68 5.38 -10.86
CA PRO A 254 9.24 5.31 -9.47
C PRO A 254 10.32 4.73 -8.56
N LEU A 255 10.57 5.40 -7.44
CA LEU A 255 11.32 4.85 -6.33
C LEU A 255 10.39 4.59 -5.14
N PRO A 256 10.69 3.59 -4.29
CA PRO A 256 9.82 3.28 -3.17
C PRO A 256 9.55 4.46 -2.24
N GLY A 257 8.28 4.65 -1.87
CA GLY A 257 7.84 5.71 -0.97
C GLY A 257 7.50 7.04 -1.66
N GLN A 258 7.85 7.19 -2.93
CA GLN A 258 7.65 8.43 -3.65
C GLN A 258 6.19 8.71 -3.98
N LEU A 259 5.85 9.99 -4.04
CA LEU A 259 4.54 10.52 -4.39
C LEU A 259 4.51 11.03 -5.84
N LEU A 260 3.55 10.55 -6.62
CA LEU A 260 3.22 11.04 -7.95
C LEU A 260 1.99 11.96 -7.93
N TRP A 261 2.02 13.07 -8.65
CA TRP A 261 0.79 13.70 -9.15
C TRP A 261 0.52 13.22 -10.58
N ASP A 262 -0.67 12.68 -10.82
CA ASP A 262 -1.18 12.29 -12.14
C ASP A 262 -2.24 13.32 -12.57
N VAL A 263 -1.80 14.35 -13.32
CA VAL A 263 -2.61 15.50 -13.71
C VAL A 263 -3.34 15.20 -15.03
N GLY A 264 -4.67 15.28 -15.00
CA GLY A 264 -5.50 14.84 -16.12
C GLY A 264 -5.49 13.32 -16.22
N ALA A 265 -5.77 12.65 -15.10
CA ALA A 265 -5.54 11.22 -14.92
C ALA A 265 -6.35 10.31 -15.87
N GLY A 266 -7.45 10.80 -16.44
CA GLY A 266 -8.29 10.01 -17.34
C GLY A 266 -8.89 8.80 -16.60
N CYS A 267 -8.47 7.59 -16.96
CA CYS A 267 -8.85 6.36 -16.26
C CYS A 267 -7.86 5.92 -15.15
N GLY A 268 -6.85 6.75 -14.83
CA GLY A 268 -5.91 6.55 -13.72
C GLY A 268 -4.73 5.62 -14.03
N SER A 269 -4.54 5.24 -15.30
CA SER A 269 -3.59 4.17 -15.66
C SER A 269 -2.13 4.43 -15.25
N ILE A 270 -1.67 5.69 -15.26
CA ILE A 270 -0.30 6.04 -14.86
C ILE A 270 -0.15 6.00 -13.34
N GLY A 271 -1.05 6.66 -12.60
CA GLY A 271 -1.08 6.59 -11.13
C GLY A 271 -1.20 5.16 -10.59
N ILE A 272 -2.00 4.32 -11.23
CA ILE A 272 -2.19 2.92 -10.83
C ILE A 272 -0.91 2.11 -11.00
N GLU A 273 -0.29 2.14 -12.18
CA GLU A 273 0.93 1.38 -12.40
C GLU A 273 2.13 1.92 -11.61
N TRP A 274 2.18 3.24 -11.38
CA TRP A 274 3.13 3.85 -10.45
C TRP A 274 3.01 3.21 -9.05
N MET A 275 1.81 3.11 -8.50
CA MET A 275 1.59 2.52 -7.18
C MET A 275 1.81 0.99 -7.15
N ARG A 276 1.69 0.30 -8.29
CA ARG A 276 2.00 -1.14 -8.40
C ARG A 276 3.50 -1.44 -8.42
N SER A 277 4.36 -0.45 -8.68
CA SER A 277 5.82 -0.63 -8.73
C SER A 277 6.44 -0.98 -7.37
N ASP A 278 5.94 -0.38 -6.30
CA ASP A 278 6.29 -0.70 -4.91
C ASP A 278 5.12 -0.30 -4.00
N ARG A 279 4.80 -1.14 -3.01
CA ARG A 279 3.68 -0.93 -2.07
C ARG A 279 3.74 0.40 -1.28
N ARG A 280 4.91 1.05 -1.21
CA ARG A 280 5.10 2.33 -0.53
C ARG A 280 4.87 3.52 -1.46
N CYS A 281 4.86 3.32 -2.78
CA CYS A 281 4.57 4.38 -3.74
C CYS A 281 3.14 4.90 -3.53
N ARG A 282 3.00 6.22 -3.62
CA ARG A 282 1.74 6.93 -3.46
C ARG A 282 1.46 7.72 -4.73
N ALA A 283 0.18 7.93 -5.05
CA ALA A 283 -0.20 8.80 -6.14
C ALA A 283 -1.48 9.58 -5.79
N ILE A 284 -1.58 10.78 -6.36
CA ILE A 284 -2.77 11.61 -6.37
C ILE A 284 -3.19 11.78 -7.83
N ALA A 285 -4.36 11.25 -8.18
CA ALA A 285 -4.97 11.38 -9.49
C ALA A 285 -5.91 12.60 -9.51
N ILE A 286 -5.60 13.57 -10.37
CA ILE A 286 -6.40 14.78 -10.53
C ILE A 286 -7.22 14.66 -11.81
N GLU A 287 -8.55 14.69 -11.68
CA GLU A 287 -9.49 14.57 -12.80
C GLU A 287 -10.76 15.39 -12.51
N GLN A 288 -11.35 15.96 -13.55
CA GLN A 288 -12.54 16.81 -13.43
C GLN A 288 -13.83 16.10 -13.86
N HIS A 289 -13.73 15.10 -14.75
CA HIS A 289 -14.91 14.48 -15.32
C HIS A 289 -15.55 13.47 -14.33
N PRO A 290 -16.82 13.68 -13.90
CA PRO A 290 -17.43 12.87 -12.85
C PRO A 290 -17.42 11.35 -13.10
N GLN A 291 -17.68 10.93 -14.33
CA GLN A 291 -17.64 9.51 -14.70
C GLN A 291 -16.23 8.92 -14.63
N ARG A 292 -15.20 9.73 -14.93
CA ARG A 292 -13.80 9.26 -14.92
C ARG A 292 -13.28 9.11 -13.50
N LEU A 293 -13.73 9.95 -12.57
CA LEU A 293 -13.45 9.78 -11.14
C LEU A 293 -13.88 8.38 -10.66
N GLN A 294 -15.07 7.93 -11.05
CA GLN A 294 -15.57 6.59 -10.71
C GLN A 294 -14.72 5.49 -11.38
N ILE A 295 -14.38 5.66 -12.66
CA ILE A 295 -13.52 4.73 -13.40
C ILE A 295 -12.14 4.59 -12.74
N ILE A 296 -11.52 5.70 -12.30
CA ILE A 296 -10.22 5.69 -11.61
C ILE A 296 -10.32 4.83 -10.35
N THR A 297 -11.33 5.05 -9.51
CA THR A 297 -11.53 4.28 -8.28
C THR A 297 -11.75 2.79 -8.57
N GLN A 298 -12.58 2.46 -9.56
CA GLN A 298 -12.85 1.07 -9.96
C GLN A 298 -11.58 0.37 -10.45
N ASN A 299 -10.81 1.02 -11.32
CA ASN A 299 -9.54 0.49 -11.82
C ASN A 299 -8.51 0.34 -10.71
N ALA A 300 -8.44 1.30 -9.78
CA ALA A 300 -7.52 1.25 -8.64
C ALA A 300 -7.81 0.07 -7.71
N ILE A 301 -9.09 -0.19 -7.41
CA ILE A 301 -9.53 -1.36 -6.65
C ILE A 301 -9.20 -2.65 -7.41
N ALA A 302 -9.61 -2.76 -8.68
CA ALA A 302 -9.39 -3.95 -9.49
C ALA A 302 -7.90 -4.30 -9.60
N LEU A 303 -7.04 -3.30 -9.79
CA LEU A 303 -5.60 -3.46 -9.95
C LEU A 303 -4.81 -3.36 -8.64
N GLY A 304 -5.48 -3.43 -7.49
CA GLY A 304 -4.86 -3.65 -6.18
C GLY A 304 -4.11 -2.46 -5.59
N VAL A 305 -4.52 -1.24 -5.95
CA VAL A 305 -4.01 0.02 -5.39
C VAL A 305 -5.15 0.90 -4.85
N PRO A 306 -6.01 0.38 -3.95
CA PRO A 306 -7.20 1.08 -3.46
C PRO A 306 -6.89 2.41 -2.74
N ASN A 307 -5.63 2.61 -2.34
CA ASN A 307 -5.16 3.83 -1.70
C ASN A 307 -4.82 4.97 -2.69
N LEU A 308 -5.06 4.79 -4.00
CA LEU A 308 -4.91 5.87 -4.97
C LEU A 308 -5.85 7.02 -4.58
N GLN A 309 -5.28 8.17 -4.23
CA GLN A 309 -6.07 9.33 -3.85
C GLN A 309 -6.63 9.98 -5.12
N VAL A 310 -7.95 10.16 -5.18
CA VAL A 310 -8.61 10.83 -6.29
C VAL A 310 -9.05 12.22 -5.85
N VAL A 311 -8.61 13.24 -6.58
CA VAL A 311 -8.99 14.65 -6.34
C VAL A 311 -9.85 15.12 -7.50
N ALA A 312 -11.10 15.42 -7.19
CA ALA A 312 -12.07 15.94 -8.15
C ALA A 312 -11.83 17.43 -8.43
N GLY A 313 -11.68 17.78 -9.71
CA GLY A 313 -11.61 19.15 -10.19
C GLY A 313 -10.48 19.37 -11.21
N SER A 314 -10.27 20.62 -11.60
CA SER A 314 -9.31 20.99 -12.63
C SER A 314 -8.03 21.58 -12.05
N ALA A 315 -6.90 21.14 -12.59
CA ALA A 315 -5.65 21.87 -12.46
C ALA A 315 -5.77 23.20 -13.22
N PRO A 316 -5.15 24.30 -12.76
CA PRO A 316 -4.19 24.36 -11.64
C PRO A 316 -4.82 24.43 -10.24
N ALA A 317 -6.10 24.79 -10.11
CA ALA A 317 -6.72 25.13 -8.82
C ALA A 317 -6.64 23.99 -7.78
N THR A 318 -6.88 22.74 -8.21
CA THR A 318 -6.83 21.56 -7.33
C THR A 318 -5.44 21.14 -6.89
N LEU A 319 -4.37 21.72 -7.47
CA LEU A 319 -3.00 21.41 -7.08
C LEU A 319 -2.59 22.15 -5.79
N SER A 320 -3.35 23.18 -5.40
CA SER A 320 -3.08 23.94 -4.18
C SER A 320 -3.37 23.11 -2.93
N GLY A 321 -2.45 23.15 -1.95
CA GLY A 321 -2.59 22.44 -0.67
C GLY A 321 -2.33 20.93 -0.74
N LEU A 322 -2.04 20.37 -1.92
CA LEU A 322 -1.60 18.99 -2.03
C LEU A 322 -0.19 18.81 -1.45
N PRO A 323 0.12 17.62 -0.88
CA PRO A 323 1.46 17.32 -0.42
C PRO A 323 2.46 17.37 -1.59
N GLN A 324 3.68 17.83 -1.29
CA GLN A 324 4.75 17.96 -2.27
C GLN A 324 5.04 16.63 -2.99
N PRO A 325 4.99 16.59 -4.34
CA PRO A 325 5.26 15.38 -5.11
C PRO A 325 6.76 15.15 -5.32
N ASP A 326 7.17 13.92 -5.53
CA ASP A 326 8.51 13.56 -6.02
C ASP A 326 8.57 13.53 -7.56
N ALA A 327 7.45 13.22 -8.19
CA ALA A 327 7.27 13.21 -9.63
C ALA A 327 5.88 13.73 -10.01
N ILE A 328 5.78 14.34 -11.19
CA ILE A 328 4.52 14.79 -11.77
C ILE A 328 4.43 14.25 -13.19
N PHE A 329 3.28 13.66 -13.50
CA PHE A 329 2.87 13.36 -14.87
C PHE A 329 1.72 14.30 -15.27
N ILE A 330 1.80 14.86 -16.48
CA ILE A 330 0.70 15.61 -17.09
C ILE A 330 0.27 14.88 -18.37
N GLY A 331 -0.86 14.18 -18.27
CA GLY A 331 -1.47 13.46 -19.40
C GLY A 331 -2.56 14.26 -20.11
N GLY A 332 -3.14 15.26 -19.44
CA GLY A 332 -4.17 16.13 -20.00
C GLY A 332 -4.15 17.52 -19.39
N GLY A 333 -4.66 18.50 -20.12
CA GLY A 333 -4.84 19.87 -19.62
C GLY A 333 -3.56 20.71 -19.53
N VAL A 334 -2.43 20.27 -20.11
CA VAL A 334 -1.18 21.07 -20.09
C VAL A 334 -1.33 22.46 -20.72
N THR A 335 -2.28 22.62 -21.65
CA THR A 335 -2.59 23.90 -22.30
C THR A 335 -3.39 24.85 -21.42
N ALA A 336 -3.95 24.38 -20.30
CA ALA A 336 -4.64 25.25 -19.37
C ALA A 336 -3.64 26.20 -18.69
N PRO A 337 -3.92 27.53 -18.68
CA PRO A 337 -2.99 28.52 -18.13
C PRO A 337 -2.56 28.19 -16.71
N GLY A 338 -1.25 28.26 -16.45
CA GLY A 338 -0.66 28.08 -15.12
C GLY A 338 -0.48 26.62 -14.66
N VAL A 339 -1.05 25.63 -15.34
CA VAL A 339 -0.87 24.20 -14.95
C VAL A 339 0.59 23.82 -14.94
N LEU A 340 1.29 24.09 -16.05
CA LEU A 340 2.69 23.69 -16.19
C LEU A 340 3.59 24.40 -15.16
N ASP A 341 3.41 25.71 -14.97
CA ASP A 341 4.16 26.50 -14.00
C ASP A 341 3.93 26.03 -12.55
N GLN A 342 2.67 25.75 -12.18
CA GLN A 342 2.35 25.30 -10.82
C GLN A 342 2.90 23.90 -10.54
N CYS A 343 2.85 22.99 -11.52
CA CYS A 343 3.51 21.70 -11.42
C CYS A 343 5.02 21.85 -11.23
N TRP A 344 5.67 22.70 -12.02
CA TRP A 344 7.11 22.96 -11.88
C TRP A 344 7.47 23.54 -10.50
N GLN A 345 6.66 24.47 -9.99
CA GLN A 345 6.86 25.08 -8.68
C GLN A 345 6.70 24.07 -7.53
N ALA A 346 5.73 23.16 -7.64
CA ALA A 346 5.48 22.14 -6.63
C ALA A 346 6.62 21.11 -6.47
N LEU A 347 7.36 20.83 -7.55
CA LEU A 347 8.45 19.85 -7.52
C LEU A 347 9.61 20.31 -6.61
N PRO A 348 10.15 19.42 -5.76
CA PRO A 348 11.41 19.67 -5.06
C PRO A 348 12.59 19.63 -6.03
N MET A 349 13.75 20.07 -5.55
CA MET A 349 15.02 19.81 -6.22
C MET A 349 15.21 18.31 -6.44
N GLY A 350 15.56 17.93 -7.67
CA GLY A 350 15.66 16.53 -8.10
C GLY A 350 14.33 15.88 -8.48
N GLY A 351 13.21 16.57 -8.29
CA GLY A 351 11.89 16.12 -8.72
C GLY A 351 11.78 16.01 -10.25
N ARG A 352 10.89 15.15 -10.72
CA ARG A 352 10.76 14.81 -12.15
C ARG A 352 9.41 15.24 -12.71
N LEU A 353 9.41 15.84 -13.89
CA LEU A 353 8.21 16.17 -14.64
C LEU A 353 8.21 15.41 -15.96
N VAL A 354 7.11 14.74 -16.26
CA VAL A 354 6.87 14.08 -17.54
C VAL A 354 5.56 14.58 -18.12
N VAL A 355 5.57 15.00 -19.38
CA VAL A 355 4.38 15.48 -20.09
C VAL A 355 4.24 14.72 -21.40
N ASN A 356 3.04 14.21 -21.68
CA ASN A 356 2.70 13.65 -22.98
C ASN A 356 1.78 14.61 -23.73
N ALA A 357 2.23 15.08 -24.90
CA ALA A 357 1.51 15.98 -25.79
C ALA A 357 1.10 15.26 -27.09
N VAL A 358 -0.11 15.53 -27.57
CA VAL A 358 -0.67 14.91 -28.79
C VAL A 358 -1.16 15.93 -29.81
N THR A 359 -1.53 17.14 -29.37
CA THR A 359 -1.95 18.24 -30.26
C THR A 359 -0.82 19.25 -30.44
N LEU A 360 -0.84 19.99 -31.54
CA LEU A 360 0.16 21.02 -31.82
C LEU A 360 0.22 22.10 -30.73
N GLU A 361 -0.92 22.46 -30.14
CA GLU A 361 -0.99 23.42 -29.03
C GLU A 361 -0.30 22.88 -27.77
N SER A 362 -0.53 21.59 -27.45
CA SER A 362 0.16 20.94 -26.34
C SER A 362 1.66 20.78 -26.60
N GLU A 363 2.06 20.51 -27.85
CA GLU A 363 3.46 20.46 -28.25
C GLU A 363 4.14 21.83 -28.14
N GLN A 364 3.45 22.92 -28.51
CA GLN A 364 3.98 24.28 -28.35
C GLN A 364 4.26 24.61 -26.88
N VAL A 365 3.35 24.24 -25.97
CA VAL A 365 3.55 24.45 -24.51
C VAL A 365 4.73 23.63 -24.00
N VAL A 366 4.84 22.38 -24.43
CA VAL A 366 5.93 21.47 -24.05
C VAL A 366 7.29 21.95 -24.58
N LEU A 367 7.34 22.42 -25.83
CA LEU A 367 8.55 23.01 -26.42
C LEU A 367 8.99 24.27 -25.67
N ALA A 368 8.04 25.15 -25.31
CA ALA A 368 8.34 26.34 -24.50
C ALA A 368 8.85 25.96 -23.11
N GLY A 369 8.26 24.94 -22.47
CA GLY A 369 8.73 24.37 -21.21
C GLY A 369 10.15 23.84 -21.30
N GLN A 370 10.47 23.08 -22.36
CA GLN A 370 11.80 22.55 -22.61
C GLN A 370 12.83 23.66 -22.84
N GLN A 371 12.49 24.73 -23.58
CA GLN A 371 13.39 25.87 -23.77
C GLN A 371 13.70 26.59 -22.45
N ARG A 372 12.72 26.62 -21.54
CA ARG A 372 12.84 27.32 -20.26
C ARG A 372 13.60 26.53 -19.19
N TRP A 373 13.35 25.22 -19.11
CA TRP A 373 13.86 24.39 -18.01
C TRP A 373 14.73 23.22 -18.45
N GLY A 374 14.98 23.08 -19.76
CA GLY A 374 15.76 21.99 -20.33
C GLY A 374 15.00 20.66 -20.31
N GLY A 375 15.77 19.58 -20.22
CA GLY A 375 15.25 18.21 -20.33
C GLY A 375 15.18 17.72 -21.77
N ASP A 376 14.66 16.50 -21.91
CA ASP A 376 14.68 15.74 -23.15
C ASP A 376 13.30 15.70 -23.79
N LEU A 377 13.28 15.84 -25.12
CA LEU A 377 12.11 15.66 -25.96
C LEU A 377 12.28 14.42 -26.81
N ILE A 378 11.28 13.54 -26.77
CA ILE A 378 11.20 12.41 -27.67
C ILE A 378 9.85 12.42 -28.38
N ARG A 379 9.82 11.89 -29.60
CA ARG A 379 8.57 11.62 -30.32
C ARG A 379 8.40 10.13 -30.50
N VAL A 380 7.28 9.62 -30.01
CA VAL A 380 6.94 8.20 -30.00
C VAL A 380 5.85 7.96 -31.04
N ALA A 381 6.16 7.18 -32.07
CA ALA A 381 5.21 6.72 -33.07
C ALA A 381 5.10 5.20 -32.98
N VAL A 382 3.88 4.70 -32.81
CA VAL A 382 3.61 3.26 -32.66
C VAL A 382 2.58 2.84 -33.70
N GLN A 383 2.80 1.69 -34.30
CA GLN A 383 1.85 1.04 -35.19
C GLN A 383 1.50 -0.33 -34.64
N ARG A 384 0.22 -0.70 -34.68
CA ARG A 384 -0.26 -2.03 -34.33
C ARG A 384 -0.82 -2.71 -35.57
N ALA A 385 -0.61 -4.01 -35.70
CA ALA A 385 -1.28 -4.79 -36.73
C ALA A 385 -2.76 -4.91 -36.35
N GLU A 386 -3.66 -4.47 -37.22
CA GLU A 386 -5.10 -4.63 -37.08
C GLU A 386 -5.69 -5.31 -38.34
N PRO A 387 -6.81 -6.04 -38.21
CA PRO A 387 -7.47 -6.65 -39.36
C PRO A 387 -7.90 -5.62 -40.42
N ILE A 388 -7.57 -5.89 -41.69
CA ILE A 388 -8.08 -5.23 -42.88
C ILE A 388 -8.69 -6.31 -43.78
N GLY A 389 -10.00 -6.51 -43.65
CA GLY A 389 -10.67 -7.67 -44.23
C GLY A 389 -10.12 -8.98 -43.64
N ARG A 390 -9.56 -9.84 -44.48
CA ARG A 390 -8.93 -11.11 -44.07
C ARG A 390 -7.42 -11.02 -43.78
N PHE A 391 -6.82 -9.85 -43.99
CA PHE A 391 -5.38 -9.64 -43.82
C PHE A 391 -5.09 -8.74 -42.62
N LEU A 392 -3.82 -8.57 -42.29
CA LEU A 392 -3.36 -7.58 -41.31
C LEU A 392 -2.77 -6.37 -42.04
N GLY A 393 -3.02 -5.19 -41.49
CA GLY A 393 -2.32 -3.97 -41.89
C GLY A 393 -1.89 -3.16 -40.68
N TRP A 394 -0.89 -2.31 -40.89
CA TRP A 394 -0.40 -1.40 -39.86
C TRP A 394 -1.36 -0.24 -39.67
N LYS A 395 -1.90 -0.11 -38.47
CA LYS A 395 -2.62 1.08 -38.04
C LYS A 395 -1.76 1.90 -37.11
N SER A 396 -1.51 3.14 -37.50
CA SER A 396 -0.77 4.10 -36.67
C SER A 396 -1.64 4.61 -35.53
N LEU A 397 -1.06 4.62 -34.33
CA LEU A 397 -1.56 5.44 -33.24
C LEU A 397 -1.15 6.90 -33.47
N ALA A 398 -1.90 7.83 -32.88
CA ALA A 398 -1.49 9.24 -32.86
C ALA A 398 -0.09 9.34 -32.22
N PRO A 399 0.91 9.93 -32.90
CA PRO A 399 2.23 10.08 -32.30
C PRO A 399 2.16 10.98 -31.06
N ILE A 400 2.97 10.65 -30.07
CA ILE A 400 3.05 11.39 -28.80
C ILE A 400 4.41 12.06 -28.72
N THR A 401 4.41 13.37 -28.48
CA THR A 401 5.62 14.08 -28.06
C THR A 401 5.69 14.01 -26.54
N GLN A 402 6.72 13.35 -26.03
CA GLN A 402 6.97 13.26 -24.60
C GLN A 402 8.13 14.20 -24.24
N TRP A 403 7.91 15.00 -23.20
CA TRP A 403 8.96 15.80 -22.58
C TRP A 403 9.21 15.32 -21.17
N THR A 404 10.49 15.22 -20.84
CA THR A 404 10.96 14.76 -19.54
C THR A 404 11.98 15.74 -19.02
N VAL A 405 11.85 16.16 -17.77
CA VAL A 405 12.79 17.09 -17.16
C VAL A 405 12.95 16.79 -15.68
N LYS A 406 14.17 16.97 -15.18
CA LYS A 406 14.49 16.91 -13.75
C LYS A 406 14.79 18.32 -13.25
N LYS A 407 14.17 18.72 -12.14
CA LYS A 407 14.40 20.02 -11.53
C LYS A 407 15.81 20.07 -10.92
N THR A 408 16.67 20.91 -11.47
CA THR A 408 18.11 20.97 -11.12
C THR A 408 18.56 22.31 -10.55
N ALA A 409 17.72 23.35 -10.59
CA ALA A 409 17.91 24.66 -9.96
C ALA A 409 16.55 25.33 -9.71
#